data_AF-A0A9K3LYJ8-F1
#
_entry.id   AF-A0A9K3LYJ8-F1
#
_cell.length_a   1.000
_cell.length_b   1.000
_cell.length_c   1.000
_cell.angle_alpha   90.00
_cell.angle_beta   90.00
_cell.angle_gamma   90.00
#
_symmetry.space_group_name_H-M   'P 1'
#
loop_
_entity.id
_entity.type
_entity.pdbx_description
1 polymer ?
#
loop_
_entity_poly.entity_id
_entity_poly.type
_entity_poly.pdbx_seq_one_letter_code
_entity_poly.pdbx_strand_id
1 'polypeptide(L)'
;MPRFTSVQAYADNNANLRKLTYEQATGSSGGDGDANKDDSKPVGVGGTVKPEKVVNPYGSAAGAGSGEFHIYRHARAREMKRWKELDEEQKQQLLDEEFKQQQQEIEQQLHEATAKRRKKRQREKEAKQRKKNLKAAGIDVGAADDDDKKNLTNDDDFTYVPEAKQQKTEETEREAVEPEIVPAPKEGDIMIKNDGSFLEMMKKRLQQDQEEQPQPKKLPETRIFDEDDEDFEGPRPVPPT
;
A
#
# COMPACT_ATOMS: atom_id res chain seq x y z
N MET A 1 24.73 45.58 36.94
CA MET A 1 24.16 44.29 36.53
C MET A 1 23.06 44.54 35.50
N PRO A 2 23.24 44.16 34.22
CA PRO A 2 22.18 44.29 33.22
C PRO A 2 21.11 43.22 33.45
N ARG A 3 19.85 43.62 33.32
CA ARG A 3 18.67 42.75 33.47
C ARG A 3 18.27 42.30 32.07
N PHE A 4 18.57 41.06 31.70
CA PHE A 4 18.09 40.50 30.44
C PHE A 4 16.60 40.15 30.58
N THR A 5 15.73 40.92 29.92
CA THR A 5 14.34 40.52 29.68
C THR A 5 14.35 39.52 28.54
N SER A 6 14.17 38.23 28.82
CA SER A 6 13.99 37.20 27.80
C SER A 6 12.62 37.39 27.13
N VAL A 7 12.61 38.06 25.98
CA VAL A 7 11.45 38.03 25.08
C VAL A 7 11.43 36.65 24.44
N GLN A 8 10.55 35.77 24.93
CA GLN A 8 10.23 34.52 24.23
C GLN A 8 9.54 34.91 22.91
N ALA A 9 10.31 34.89 21.81
CA ALA A 9 9.73 34.90 20.48
C ALA A 9 9.01 33.57 20.27
N TYR A 10 7.68 33.57 20.40
CA TYR A 10 6.84 32.47 19.95
C TYR A 10 7.04 32.36 18.43
N ALA A 11 7.95 31.50 18.00
CA ALA A 11 8.05 31.14 16.60
C ALA A 11 6.82 30.30 16.26
N ASP A 12 5.96 30.80 15.37
CA ASP A 12 4.80 30.13 14.76
C ASP A 12 5.22 28.97 13.83
N ASN A 13 6.13 28.13 14.30
CA ASN A 13 6.74 27.01 13.58
C ASN A 13 6.18 25.66 14.08
N ASN A 14 5.04 25.66 14.76
CA ASN A 14 4.30 24.42 14.99
C ASN A 14 3.70 23.98 13.65
N ALA A 15 4.28 22.92 13.06
CA ALA A 15 3.85 22.37 11.76
C ALA A 15 2.37 21.95 11.73
N ASN A 16 1.75 21.74 12.91
CA ASN A 16 0.35 21.36 13.04
C ASN A 16 -0.63 22.55 13.10
N LEU A 17 -0.15 23.79 13.11
CA LEU A 17 -1.02 24.96 12.98
C LEU A 17 -1.27 25.25 11.51
N ARG A 18 -2.52 25.05 11.04
CA ARG A 18 -2.95 25.53 9.72
C ARG A 18 -2.81 27.05 9.69
N LYS A 19 -1.83 27.58 8.95
CA LYS A 19 -1.65 29.02 8.73
C LYS A 19 -2.76 29.50 7.81
N LEU A 20 -3.76 30.18 8.36
CA LEU A 20 -4.80 30.85 7.58
C LEU A 20 -4.25 32.20 7.11
N THR A 21 -4.23 32.45 5.80
CA THR A 21 -3.84 33.77 5.29
C THR A 21 -4.98 34.77 5.51
N TYR A 22 -4.64 36.05 5.66
CA TYR A 22 -5.62 37.12 5.84
C TYR A 22 -6.67 37.15 4.71
N GLU A 23 -6.27 36.85 3.48
CA GLU A 23 -7.16 36.78 2.31
C GLU A 23 -8.15 35.61 2.40
N GLN A 24 -7.70 34.43 2.84
CA GLN A 24 -8.56 33.26 3.07
C GLN A 24 -9.54 33.48 4.24
N ALA A 25 -9.12 34.21 5.27
CA ALA A 25 -9.93 34.52 6.44
C ALA A 25 -11.00 35.61 6.15
N THR A 26 -10.68 36.59 5.31
CA THR A 26 -11.58 37.70 4.95
C THR A 26 -12.43 37.44 3.70
N GLY A 27 -12.11 36.38 2.94
CA GLY A 27 -12.79 36.07 1.68
C GLY A 27 -12.48 37.07 0.56
N SER A 28 -11.43 37.89 0.72
CA SER A 28 -11.05 38.97 -0.18
C SER A 28 -10.06 38.53 -1.27
N SER A 29 -10.05 37.25 -1.64
CA SER A 29 -9.34 36.83 -2.85
C SER A 29 -10.05 37.44 -4.07
N GLY A 30 -9.56 38.60 -4.53
CA GLY A 30 -9.92 39.16 -5.82
C GLY A 30 -9.51 38.19 -6.93
N GLY A 31 -10.50 37.61 -7.60
CA GLY A 31 -10.30 36.69 -8.71
C GLY A 31 -11.62 35.99 -9.03
N ASP A 32 -12.21 36.36 -10.16
CA ASP A 32 -13.42 35.86 -10.82
C ASP A 32 -14.23 34.76 -10.13
N GLY A 33 -15.50 35.11 -9.83
CA GLY A 33 -16.51 34.15 -9.40
C GLY A 33 -16.83 33.16 -10.52
N ASP A 34 -16.20 31.99 -10.49
CA ASP A 34 -16.71 30.82 -11.19
C ASP A 34 -17.87 30.23 -10.39
N ALA A 35 -19.06 30.28 -10.97
CA ALA A 35 -20.32 29.82 -10.39
C ALA A 35 -20.50 28.29 -10.51
N ASN A 36 -19.43 27.52 -10.37
CA ASN A 36 -19.48 26.06 -10.23
C ASN A 36 -18.90 25.69 -8.87
N LYS A 37 -19.71 25.93 -7.84
CA LYS A 37 -19.43 25.46 -6.50
C LYS A 37 -19.75 23.97 -6.43
N ASP A 38 -18.76 23.16 -6.77
CA ASP A 38 -18.81 21.73 -6.58
C ASP A 38 -18.72 21.44 -5.07
N ASP A 39 -19.89 21.27 -4.42
CA ASP A 39 -20.02 21.00 -2.98
C ASP A 39 -19.48 19.60 -2.59
N SER A 40 -18.92 18.83 -3.53
CA SER A 40 -18.32 17.51 -3.30
C SER A 40 -16.87 17.54 -2.80
N LYS A 41 -16.20 18.70 -2.82
CA LYS A 41 -14.79 18.83 -2.41
C LYS A 41 -14.68 19.24 -0.94
N PRO A 42 -13.89 18.53 -0.09
CA PRO A 42 -13.74 18.91 1.31
C PRO A 42 -13.12 20.31 1.42
N VAL A 43 -13.71 21.13 2.29
CA VAL A 43 -13.31 22.53 2.56
C VAL A 43 -11.90 22.55 3.16
N GLY A 44 -10.88 22.50 2.31
CA GLY A 44 -9.50 22.34 2.79
C GLY A 44 -8.43 23.11 2.02
N VAL A 45 -8.64 23.49 0.75
CA VAL A 45 -7.51 23.97 -0.10
C VAL A 45 -7.84 25.26 -0.88
N GLY A 46 -8.86 26.02 -0.51
CA GLY A 46 -9.13 27.31 -1.17
C GLY A 46 -10.48 27.96 -0.88
N GLY A 47 -11.38 27.27 -0.19
CA GLY A 47 -12.61 27.87 0.32
C GLY A 47 -12.37 28.62 1.63
N THR A 48 -13.09 29.72 1.84
CA THR A 48 -13.13 30.45 3.11
C THR A 48 -13.33 29.48 4.26
N VAL A 49 -12.35 29.35 5.16
CA VAL A 49 -12.49 28.50 6.35
C VAL A 49 -13.46 29.20 7.29
N LYS A 50 -14.70 28.69 7.34
CA LYS A 50 -15.72 29.20 8.27
C LYS A 50 -15.45 28.60 9.65
N PRO A 51 -15.02 29.37 10.65
CA PRO A 51 -14.86 28.85 11.99
C PRO A 51 -16.22 28.38 12.51
N GLU A 52 -16.29 27.19 13.11
CA GLU A 52 -17.50 26.74 13.81
C GLU A 52 -17.70 27.65 15.02
N LYS A 53 -18.62 28.61 14.90
CA LYS A 53 -18.98 29.47 16.02
C LYS A 53 -19.82 28.68 17.00
N VAL A 54 -19.18 28.22 18.07
CA VAL A 54 -19.89 27.63 19.20
C VAL A 54 -20.53 28.77 19.99
N VAL A 55 -21.85 28.81 20.01
CA VAL A 55 -22.61 29.77 20.81
C VAL A 55 -23.02 29.06 22.09
N ASN A 56 -22.46 29.47 23.21
CA ASN A 56 -22.85 29.01 24.55
C ASN A 56 -23.84 30.01 25.13
N PRO A 57 -25.16 29.76 25.08
CA PRO A 57 -26.15 30.68 25.65
C PRO A 57 -26.12 30.72 27.19
N TYR A 58 -25.49 29.74 27.85
CA TYR A 58 -25.46 29.61 29.31
C TYR A 58 -24.01 29.61 29.84
N GLY A 59 -23.83 30.14 31.05
CA GLY A 59 -22.52 30.21 31.71
C GLY A 59 -22.02 28.84 32.19
N SER A 60 -20.71 28.70 32.41
CA SER A 60 -20.04 27.43 32.73
C SER A 60 -20.49 26.76 34.03
N ALA A 61 -21.14 27.49 34.93
CA ALA A 61 -21.68 27.00 36.21
C ALA A 61 -23.20 26.75 36.19
N ALA A 62 -23.86 26.92 35.04
CA ALA A 62 -25.28 26.61 34.91
C ALA A 62 -25.51 25.08 34.95
N GLY A 63 -26.60 24.64 35.57
CA GLY A 63 -26.99 23.24 35.60
C GLY A 63 -27.44 22.72 34.22
N ALA A 64 -27.50 21.39 34.06
CA ALA A 64 -27.94 20.77 32.81
C ALA A 64 -29.41 21.10 32.52
N GLY A 65 -29.65 21.82 31.41
CA GLY A 65 -31.00 22.11 30.91
C GLY A 65 -31.59 20.95 30.10
N SER A 66 -32.90 20.97 29.88
CA SER A 66 -33.60 19.94 29.09
C SER A 66 -33.16 19.85 27.61
N GLY A 67 -32.61 20.94 27.05
CA GLY A 67 -32.09 20.98 25.69
C GLY A 67 -30.64 20.49 25.54
N GLU A 68 -29.90 20.33 26.64
CA GLU A 68 -28.47 20.03 26.61
C GLU A 68 -28.19 18.64 26.01
N PHE A 69 -29.07 17.68 26.29
CA PHE A 69 -28.98 16.33 25.72
C PHE A 69 -28.98 16.33 24.19
N HIS A 70 -29.84 17.15 23.57
CA HIS A 70 -29.90 17.22 22.11
C HIS A 70 -28.68 17.91 21.53
N ILE A 71 -28.15 18.94 22.19
CA ILE A 71 -26.91 19.61 21.80
C ILE A 71 -25.76 18.60 21.79
N TYR A 72 -25.58 17.84 22.86
CA TYR A 72 -24.58 16.77 22.93
C TYR A 72 -24.76 15.72 21.83
N ARG A 73 -25.99 15.24 21.61
CA ARG A 73 -26.28 14.27 20.55
C ARG A 73 -25.86 14.77 19.17
N HIS A 74 -26.17 16.02 18.85
CA HIS A 74 -25.79 16.63 17.57
C HIS A 74 -24.29 16.86 17.47
N ALA A 75 -23.64 17.37 18.52
CA ALA A 75 -22.20 17.57 18.56
C ALA A 75 -21.44 16.23 18.39
N ARG A 76 -21.86 15.19 19.11
CA ARG A 76 -21.29 13.84 18.98
C ARG A 76 -21.49 13.27 17.58
N ALA A 77 -22.67 13.44 16.99
CA ALA A 77 -22.91 12.98 15.62
C ALA A 77 -22.01 13.70 14.60
N ARG A 78 -21.82 15.03 14.74
CA ARG A 78 -20.87 15.79 13.92
C ARG A 78 -19.44 15.28 14.09
N GLU A 79 -19.02 15.07 15.33
CA GLU A 79 -17.67 14.60 15.62
C GLU A 79 -17.42 13.19 15.10
N MET A 80 -18.36 12.25 15.30
CA MET A 80 -18.23 10.89 14.75
C MET A 80 -18.20 10.89 13.23
N LYS A 81 -18.97 11.77 12.56
CA LYS A 81 -18.89 11.94 11.11
C LYS A 81 -17.51 12.43 10.69
N ARG A 82 -16.96 13.44 11.40
CA ARG A 82 -15.61 13.97 11.15
C ARG A 82 -14.53 12.89 11.30
N TRP A 83 -14.59 12.06 12.34
CA TRP A 83 -13.64 10.95 12.53
C TRP A 83 -13.72 9.93 11.40
N LYS A 84 -14.93 9.57 10.96
CA LYS A 84 -15.11 8.64 9.84
C LYS A 84 -14.52 9.18 8.54
N GLU A 85 -14.77 10.45 8.23
CA GLU A 85 -14.21 11.11 7.04
C GLU A 85 -12.68 11.09 7.10
N LEU A 86 -12.08 11.40 8.25
CA LEU A 86 -10.63 11.39 8.43
C LEU A 86 -10.03 9.97 8.30
N ASP A 87 -10.68 8.96 8.87
CA ASP A 87 -10.25 7.57 8.75
C ASP A 87 -10.36 7.05 7.31
N GLU A 88 -11.41 7.45 6.58
CA GLU A 88 -11.61 7.10 5.17
C GLU A 88 -10.55 7.78 4.29
N GLU A 89 -10.28 9.07 4.49
CA GLU A 89 -9.21 9.81 3.80
C GLU A 89 -7.84 9.18 4.06
N GLN A 90 -7.54 8.81 5.31
CA GLN A 90 -6.27 8.16 5.65
C GLN A 90 -6.12 6.80 4.96
N LYS A 91 -7.18 5.99 4.92
CA LYS A 91 -7.17 4.70 4.20
C LYS A 91 -6.94 4.89 2.70
N GLN A 92 -7.60 5.86 2.09
CA GLN A 92 -7.41 6.18 0.67
C GLN A 92 -5.97 6.62 0.39
N GLN A 93 -5.39 7.48 1.24
CA GLN A 93 -4.01 7.92 1.10
C GLN A 93 -3.02 6.76 1.17
N LEU A 94 -3.19 5.84 2.12
CA LEU A 94 -2.34 4.65 2.23
C LEU A 94 -2.43 3.76 0.99
N LEU A 95 -3.64 3.50 0.50
CA LEU A 95 -3.85 2.70 -0.72
C LEU A 95 -3.21 3.35 -1.96
N ASP A 96 -3.34 4.67 -2.09
CA ASP A 96 -2.71 5.43 -3.18
C ASP A 96 -1.18 5.41 -3.09
N GLU A 97 -0.62 5.48 -1.88
CA GLU A 97 0.82 5.37 -1.65
C GLU A 97 1.35 3.98 -2.00
N GLU A 98 0.67 2.91 -1.54
CA GLU A 98 1.00 1.53 -1.87
C GLU A 98 0.97 1.29 -3.39
N PHE A 99 -0.07 1.79 -4.06
CA PHE A 99 -0.20 1.67 -5.51
C PHE A 99 0.92 2.39 -6.26
N LYS A 100 1.28 3.61 -5.84
CA LYS A 100 2.41 4.36 -6.43
C LYS A 100 3.74 3.64 -6.21
N GLN A 101 3.96 3.06 -5.02
CA GLN A 101 5.16 2.29 -4.74
C GLN A 101 5.26 1.07 -5.67
N GLN A 102 4.19 0.28 -5.80
CA GLN A 102 4.14 -0.87 -6.70
C GLN A 102 4.40 -0.47 -8.17
N GLN A 103 3.81 0.64 -8.64
CA GLN A 103 4.09 1.14 -9.99
C GLN A 103 5.56 1.50 -10.19
N GLN A 104 6.15 2.19 -9.21
CA GLN A 104 7.56 2.57 -9.27
C GLN A 104 8.48 1.34 -9.29
N GLU A 105 8.18 0.32 -8.49
CA GLU A 105 8.93 -0.94 -8.48
C GLU A 105 8.88 -1.64 -9.84
N ILE A 106 7.69 -1.74 -10.45
CA ILE A 106 7.52 -2.35 -11.78
C ILE A 106 8.29 -1.54 -12.84
N GLU A 107 8.17 -0.20 -12.80
CA GLU A 107 8.89 0.67 -13.73
C GLU A 107 10.41 0.51 -13.60
N GLN A 108 10.93 0.44 -12.37
CA GLN A 108 12.34 0.20 -12.09
C GLN A 108 12.80 -1.15 -12.64
N GLN A 109 12.07 -2.24 -12.36
CA GLN A 109 12.40 -3.58 -12.87
C GLN A 109 12.42 -3.63 -14.41
N LEU A 110 11.42 -3.03 -15.06
CA LEU A 110 11.36 -2.94 -16.52
C LEU A 110 12.51 -2.10 -17.08
N HIS A 111 12.84 -0.97 -16.43
CA HIS A 111 13.94 -0.11 -16.81
C HIS A 111 15.29 -0.83 -16.68
N GLU A 112 15.52 -1.55 -15.58
CA GLU A 112 16.73 -2.36 -15.36
C GLU A 112 16.88 -3.47 -16.40
N ALA A 113 15.82 -4.23 -16.65
CA ALA A 113 15.82 -5.27 -17.69
C ALA A 113 16.11 -4.68 -19.08
N THR A 114 15.50 -3.55 -19.40
CA THR A 114 15.73 -2.83 -20.66
C THR A 114 17.15 -2.27 -20.73
N ALA A 115 17.69 -1.73 -19.65
CA ALA A 115 19.06 -1.22 -19.57
C ALA A 115 20.09 -2.33 -19.74
N LYS A 116 19.88 -3.51 -19.11
CA LYS A 116 20.72 -4.70 -19.28
C LYS A 116 20.76 -5.15 -20.75
N ARG A 117 19.59 -5.24 -21.40
CA ARG A 117 19.48 -5.58 -22.83
C ARG A 117 20.13 -4.53 -23.73
N ARG A 118 19.94 -3.24 -23.44
CA ARG A 118 20.57 -2.12 -24.17
C ARG A 118 22.10 -2.18 -24.05
N LYS A 119 22.64 -2.40 -22.85
CA LYS A 119 24.08 -2.52 -22.57
C LYS A 119 24.70 -3.69 -23.34
N LYS A 120 24.02 -4.85 -23.39
CA LYS A 120 24.45 -6.01 -24.20
C LYS A 120 24.56 -5.64 -25.69
N ARG A 121 23.51 -5.01 -26.25
CA ARG A 121 23.49 -4.57 -27.66
C ARG A 121 24.56 -3.51 -27.95
N GLN A 122 24.82 -2.58 -27.03
CA GLN A 122 25.88 -1.57 -27.19
C GLN A 122 27.27 -2.22 -27.21
N ARG A 123 27.57 -3.14 -26.28
CA ARG A 123 28.82 -3.90 -26.27
C ARG A 123 29.04 -4.67 -27.57
N GLU A 124 28.01 -5.32 -28.10
CA GLU A 124 28.09 -6.01 -29.39
C GLU A 124 28.32 -5.06 -30.57
N LYS A 125 27.66 -3.90 -30.58
CA LYS A 125 27.87 -2.85 -31.60
C LYS A 125 29.29 -2.31 -31.56
N GLU A 126 29.79 -1.98 -30.37
CA GLU A 126 31.17 -1.51 -30.17
C GLU A 126 32.19 -2.57 -30.59
N ALA A 127 32.00 -3.84 -30.22
CA ALA A 127 32.86 -4.93 -30.65
C ALA A 127 32.88 -5.09 -32.19
N LYS A 128 31.71 -5.01 -32.84
CA LYS A 128 31.60 -5.04 -34.30
C LYS A 128 32.29 -3.83 -34.95
N GLN A 129 32.14 -2.63 -34.39
CA GLN A 129 32.83 -1.42 -34.87
C GLN A 129 34.35 -1.53 -34.72
N ARG A 130 34.85 -2.01 -33.56
CA ARG A 130 36.28 -2.26 -33.34
C ARG A 130 36.84 -3.25 -34.36
N LYS A 131 36.15 -4.36 -34.61
CA LYS A 131 36.55 -5.34 -35.65
C LYS A 131 36.59 -4.72 -37.05
N LYS A 132 35.61 -3.87 -37.41
CA LYS A 132 35.63 -3.14 -38.70
C LYS A 132 36.81 -2.17 -38.79
N ASN A 133 37.10 -1.43 -37.73
CA ASN A 133 38.20 -0.47 -37.70
C ASN A 133 39.58 -1.16 -37.79
N LEU A 134 39.76 -2.29 -37.10
CA LEU A 134 40.98 -3.10 -37.18
C LEU A 134 41.20 -3.67 -38.59
N LYS A 135 40.13 -4.17 -39.23
CA LYS A 135 40.19 -4.63 -40.63
C LYS A 135 40.53 -3.49 -41.59
N ALA A 136 39.96 -2.30 -41.39
CA ALA A 136 40.30 -1.12 -42.20
C ALA A 136 41.76 -0.67 -42.00
N ALA A 137 42.36 -0.93 -40.84
CA ALA A 137 43.77 -0.68 -40.55
C ALA A 137 44.73 -1.78 -41.07
N GLY A 138 44.22 -2.79 -41.80
CA GLY A 138 45.05 -3.86 -42.38
C GLY A 138 45.53 -4.92 -41.38
N ILE A 139 45.01 -4.92 -40.15
CA ILE A 139 45.33 -5.92 -39.13
C ILE A 139 44.31 -7.06 -39.24
N ASP A 140 44.72 -8.18 -39.83
CA ASP A 140 43.88 -9.38 -39.93
C ASP A 140 43.87 -10.13 -38.59
N VAL A 141 42.87 -9.83 -37.76
CA VAL A 141 42.55 -10.62 -36.58
C VAL A 141 41.77 -11.84 -37.06
N GLY A 142 42.50 -12.91 -37.39
CA GLY A 142 41.94 -14.24 -37.63
C GLY A 142 41.10 -14.73 -36.46
N ALA A 143 40.33 -15.80 -36.68
CA ALA A 143 39.29 -16.37 -35.80
C ALA A 143 39.76 -16.90 -34.43
N ALA A 144 40.62 -16.17 -33.73
CA ALA A 144 40.84 -16.30 -32.31
C ALA A 144 39.83 -15.41 -31.59
N ASP A 145 39.18 -16.00 -30.60
CA ASP A 145 38.38 -15.35 -29.57
C ASP A 145 36.86 -15.29 -29.80
N ASP A 146 36.25 -16.48 -29.78
CA ASP A 146 34.85 -16.67 -29.35
C ASP A 146 34.75 -17.30 -27.94
N ASP A 147 35.89 -17.59 -27.30
CA ASP A 147 35.95 -18.29 -26.00
C ASP A 147 36.04 -17.36 -24.77
N ASP A 148 36.52 -16.10 -24.89
CA ASP A 148 36.49 -15.14 -23.74
C ASP A 148 35.10 -14.55 -23.44
N LYS A 149 34.03 -15.12 -23.98
CA LYS A 149 32.64 -14.74 -23.63
C LYS A 149 32.10 -15.43 -22.38
N LYS A 150 32.79 -16.43 -21.82
CA LYS A 150 32.26 -17.24 -20.71
C LYS A 150 32.52 -16.71 -19.30
N ASN A 151 33.32 -15.66 -19.11
CA ASN A 151 33.86 -15.35 -17.78
C ASN A 151 33.45 -14.00 -17.15
N LEU A 152 32.32 -13.41 -17.51
CA LEU A 152 31.74 -12.28 -16.75
C LEU A 152 30.20 -12.32 -16.74
N THR A 153 29.64 -13.35 -16.10
CA THR A 153 28.40 -13.31 -15.30
C THR A 153 28.20 -14.69 -14.69
N ASN A 154 28.78 -14.93 -13.51
CA ASN A 154 28.17 -15.85 -12.56
C ASN A 154 26.87 -15.17 -12.09
N ASP A 155 25.74 -15.80 -12.40
CA ASP A 155 24.68 -16.15 -11.44
C ASP A 155 23.47 -16.64 -12.25
N ASP A 156 23.11 -17.89 -11.98
CA ASP A 156 22.01 -18.72 -12.47
C ASP A 156 22.12 -19.34 -13.88
N ASP A 157 22.67 -20.55 -13.86
CA ASP A 157 22.86 -21.53 -14.92
C ASP A 157 21.52 -21.97 -15.57
N PHE A 158 21.03 -21.19 -16.53
CA PHE A 158 20.13 -21.71 -17.56
C PHE A 158 20.99 -22.34 -18.68
N THR A 159 21.37 -23.61 -18.51
CA THR A 159 21.96 -24.40 -19.60
C THR A 159 20.95 -24.53 -20.72
N TYR A 160 21.16 -23.78 -21.80
CA TYR A 160 20.41 -23.94 -23.04
C TYR A 160 20.60 -25.36 -23.58
N VAL A 161 19.56 -26.19 -23.45
CA VAL A 161 19.48 -27.49 -24.12
C VAL A 161 19.00 -27.23 -25.56
N PRO A 162 19.77 -27.58 -26.59
CA PRO A 162 19.36 -27.38 -27.98
C PRO A 162 18.08 -28.18 -28.28
N GLU A 163 17.15 -27.58 -29.03
CA GLU A 163 15.81 -28.12 -29.33
C GLU A 163 15.83 -29.57 -29.85
N ALA A 164 16.88 -29.96 -30.57
CA ALA A 164 17.08 -31.33 -31.05
C ALA A 164 17.19 -32.39 -29.94
N LYS A 165 17.61 -32.02 -28.72
CA LYS A 165 17.65 -32.93 -27.56
C LYS A 165 16.32 -33.01 -26.83
N GLN A 166 15.53 -31.92 -26.85
CA GLN A 166 14.18 -31.89 -26.26
C GLN A 166 13.21 -32.77 -27.05
N GLN A 167 13.31 -32.74 -28.38
CA GLN A 167 12.53 -33.62 -29.26
C GLN A 167 12.82 -35.10 -29.00
N LYS A 168 14.09 -35.45 -28.73
CA LYS A 168 14.48 -36.83 -28.45
C LYS A 168 13.93 -37.36 -27.12
N THR A 169 13.91 -36.53 -26.07
CA THR A 169 13.28 -36.89 -24.78
C THR A 169 11.77 -37.03 -24.90
N GLU A 170 11.11 -36.15 -25.66
CA GLU A 170 9.67 -36.23 -25.90
C GLU A 170 9.27 -37.44 -26.75
N GLU A 171 10.10 -37.85 -27.72
CA GLU A 171 9.87 -39.05 -28.53
C GLU A 171 10.02 -40.33 -27.69
N THR A 172 10.96 -40.36 -26.75
CA THR A 172 11.18 -41.52 -25.86
C THR A 172 10.01 -41.71 -24.87
N GLU A 173 9.36 -40.63 -24.47
CA GLU A 173 8.20 -40.66 -23.56
C GLU A 173 6.88 -40.97 -24.30
N ARG A 174 6.78 -40.66 -25.59
CA ARG A 174 5.59 -40.93 -26.42
C ARG A 174 5.51 -42.38 -26.93
N GLU A 175 6.61 -43.10 -27.04
CA GLU A 175 6.60 -44.54 -27.41
C GLU A 175 6.14 -45.47 -26.26
N ALA A 176 6.11 -45.00 -25.01
CA ALA A 176 5.68 -45.80 -23.85
C ALA A 176 4.16 -45.78 -23.61
N VAL A 177 3.38 -45.03 -24.40
CA VAL A 177 1.93 -44.95 -24.30
C VAL A 177 1.33 -45.14 -25.69
N GLU A 178 0.89 -46.37 -25.99
CA GLU A 178 0.12 -46.66 -27.23
C GLU A 178 -1.14 -45.76 -27.28
N PRO A 179 -1.35 -44.99 -28.36
CA PRO A 179 -2.55 -44.17 -28.49
C PRO A 179 -3.71 -45.01 -29.08
N GLU A 180 -4.72 -45.28 -28.26
CA GLU A 180 -6.04 -45.68 -28.75
C GLU A 180 -6.65 -44.49 -29.52
N ILE A 181 -6.92 -44.69 -30.81
CA ILE A 181 -7.35 -43.64 -31.74
C ILE A 181 -8.82 -43.29 -31.47
N VAL A 182 -9.08 -42.14 -30.85
CA VAL A 182 -10.43 -41.56 -30.73
C VAL A 182 -10.65 -40.54 -31.85
N PRO A 183 -11.75 -40.62 -32.63
CA PRO A 183 -12.02 -39.71 -33.74
C PRO A 183 -12.34 -38.28 -33.25
N ALA A 184 -11.93 -37.29 -34.07
CA ALA A 184 -11.95 -35.86 -33.76
C ALA A 184 -13.31 -35.32 -33.25
N PRO A 185 -13.31 -34.43 -32.24
CA PRO A 185 -14.54 -33.87 -31.67
C PRO A 185 -15.17 -32.85 -32.62
N LYS A 186 -16.50 -32.96 -32.80
CA LYS A 186 -17.31 -31.96 -33.51
C LYS A 186 -17.58 -30.78 -32.57
N GLU A 187 -17.58 -29.57 -33.11
CA GLU A 187 -17.84 -28.32 -32.38
C GLU A 187 -19.18 -28.39 -31.62
N GLY A 188 -19.10 -28.50 -30.29
CA GLY A 188 -20.27 -28.60 -29.39
C GLY A 188 -20.00 -29.19 -28.00
N ASP A 189 -18.96 -30.02 -27.83
CA ASP A 189 -18.72 -30.76 -26.58
C ASP A 189 -17.69 -30.10 -25.64
N ILE A 190 -17.97 -28.87 -25.20
CA ILE A 190 -17.40 -28.36 -23.94
C ILE A 190 -18.53 -28.15 -22.93
N MET A 191 -19.41 -29.14 -22.81
CA MET A 191 -20.27 -29.24 -21.64
C MET A 191 -19.45 -29.82 -20.50
N ILE A 192 -18.93 -28.95 -19.62
CA ILE A 192 -18.52 -29.37 -18.29
C ILE A 192 -19.78 -29.96 -17.65
N LYS A 193 -19.83 -31.29 -17.52
CA LYS A 193 -20.99 -31.96 -16.93
C LYS A 193 -21.10 -31.50 -15.48
N ASN A 194 -22.27 -30.96 -15.13
CA ASN A 194 -22.57 -30.47 -13.78
C ASN A 194 -22.85 -31.67 -12.86
N ASP A 195 -21.82 -32.47 -12.60
CA ASP A 195 -21.93 -33.74 -11.87
C ASP A 195 -21.84 -33.52 -10.34
N GLY A 196 -21.89 -32.27 -9.87
CA GLY A 196 -21.79 -31.94 -8.45
C GLY A 196 -20.39 -32.14 -7.83
N SER A 197 -19.44 -32.72 -8.57
CA SER A 197 -18.08 -33.05 -8.08
C SER A 197 -17.33 -31.82 -7.55
N PHE A 198 -17.48 -30.66 -8.19
CA PHE A 198 -16.90 -29.41 -7.74
C PHE A 198 -17.51 -28.92 -6.42
N LEU A 199 -18.84 -29.04 -6.28
CA LEU A 199 -19.56 -28.62 -5.07
C LEU A 199 -19.23 -29.52 -3.88
N GLU A 200 -19.02 -30.81 -4.14
CA GLU A 200 -18.62 -31.80 -3.14
C GLU A 200 -17.17 -31.58 -2.68
N MET A 201 -16.28 -31.23 -3.61
CA MET A 201 -14.91 -30.81 -3.28
C MET A 201 -14.89 -29.53 -2.43
N MET A 202 -15.76 -28.57 -2.73
CA MET A 202 -15.88 -27.31 -1.99
C MET A 202 -16.48 -27.51 -0.58
N LYS A 203 -17.49 -28.38 -0.44
CA LYS A 203 -18.06 -28.76 0.86
C LYS A 203 -17.05 -29.48 1.74
N LYS A 204 -16.27 -30.39 1.17
CA LYS A 204 -15.22 -31.12 1.89
C LYS A 204 -14.14 -30.17 2.44
N ARG A 205 -13.76 -29.16 1.64
CA ARG A 205 -12.82 -28.12 2.07
C ARG A 205 -13.38 -27.27 3.21
N LEU A 206 -14.66 -26.88 3.13
CA LEU A 206 -15.35 -26.15 4.20
C LEU A 206 -15.46 -26.97 5.49
N GLN A 207 -15.63 -28.29 5.40
CA GLN A 207 -15.65 -29.19 6.55
C GLN A 207 -14.27 -29.37 7.18
N GLN A 208 -13.21 -29.46 6.37
CA GLN A 208 -11.83 -29.45 6.89
C GLN A 208 -11.51 -28.15 7.61
N ASP A 209 -11.90 -26.99 7.06
CA ASP A 209 -11.67 -25.68 7.71
C ASP A 209 -12.49 -25.52 9.01
N GLN A 210 -13.60 -26.25 9.17
CA GLN A 210 -14.35 -26.31 10.43
C GLN A 210 -13.77 -27.31 11.43
N GLU A 211 -13.23 -28.45 10.97
CA GLU A 211 -12.57 -29.45 11.81
C GLU A 211 -11.17 -29.00 12.27
N GLU A 212 -10.47 -28.19 11.48
CA GLU A 212 -9.16 -27.63 11.80
C GLU A 212 -9.22 -26.37 12.67
N GLN A 213 -10.39 -25.95 13.17
CA GLN A 213 -10.44 -24.98 14.26
C GLN A 213 -9.75 -25.61 15.49
N PRO A 214 -8.56 -25.15 15.90
CA PRO A 214 -7.96 -25.64 17.12
C PRO A 214 -8.90 -25.24 18.26
N GLN A 215 -9.39 -26.24 19.00
CA GLN A 215 -10.13 -26.04 20.24
C GLN A 215 -9.51 -24.86 21.01
N PRO A 216 -10.27 -23.83 21.40
CA PRO A 216 -9.70 -22.70 22.10
C PRO A 216 -9.01 -23.25 23.36
N LYS A 217 -7.69 -23.08 23.42
CA LYS A 217 -6.91 -23.37 24.63
C LYS A 217 -7.63 -22.65 25.76
N LYS A 218 -8.18 -23.40 26.73
CA LYS A 218 -8.76 -22.84 27.94
C LYS A 218 -7.73 -21.88 28.52
N LEU A 219 -8.05 -20.59 28.49
CA LEU A 219 -7.29 -19.57 29.20
C LEU A 219 -7.23 -20.02 30.67
N PRO A 220 -6.06 -19.95 31.34
CA PRO A 220 -6.03 -20.18 32.78
C PRO A 220 -6.99 -19.19 33.42
N GLU A 221 -7.87 -19.69 34.28
CA GLU A 221 -8.77 -18.86 35.09
C GLU A 221 -7.94 -17.74 35.72
N THR A 222 -8.21 -16.51 35.30
CA THR A 222 -7.75 -15.35 36.05
C THR A 222 -8.42 -15.47 37.40
N ARG A 223 -7.62 -15.75 38.44
CA ARG A 223 -8.01 -15.50 39.82
C ARG A 223 -8.68 -14.13 39.82
N ILE A 224 -9.98 -14.11 40.13
CA ILE A 224 -10.66 -12.93 40.59
C ILE A 224 -9.82 -12.48 41.79
N PHE A 225 -9.08 -11.40 41.61
CA PHE A 225 -8.53 -10.67 42.73
C PHE A 225 -9.77 -10.15 43.44
N ASP A 226 -10.10 -10.75 44.58
CA ASP A 226 -11.02 -10.15 45.53
C ASP A 226 -10.51 -8.73 45.79
N GLU A 227 -11.33 -7.73 45.47
CA GLU A 227 -11.01 -6.30 45.61
C GLU A 227 -10.94 -5.85 47.09
N ASP A 228 -10.59 -6.75 48.01
CA ASP A 228 -10.57 -6.50 49.46
C ASP A 228 -9.16 -6.47 50.08
N ASP A 229 -8.08 -6.68 49.32
CA ASP A 229 -6.71 -6.67 49.85
C ASP A 229 -5.74 -5.83 49.01
N GLU A 230 -5.80 -4.50 49.09
CA GLU A 230 -4.62 -3.64 48.92
C GLU A 230 -4.85 -2.31 49.65
N ASP A 231 -4.14 -2.16 50.77
CA ASP A 231 -3.93 -0.94 51.54
C ASP A 231 -3.22 0.15 50.71
N PHE A 232 -3.89 0.70 49.70
CA PHE A 232 -3.42 1.90 49.02
C PHE A 232 -3.74 3.12 49.90
N GLU A 233 -2.85 3.40 50.85
CA GLU A 233 -2.86 4.65 51.63
C GLU A 233 -2.76 5.87 50.70
N GLY A 234 -3.91 6.42 50.31
CA GLY A 234 -4.00 7.76 49.74
C GLY A 234 -3.46 8.82 50.72
N PRO A 235 -2.97 9.97 50.22
CA PRO A 235 -2.35 10.98 51.08
C PRO A 235 -3.34 11.48 52.14
N ARG A 236 -2.97 11.33 53.42
CA ARG A 236 -3.78 11.74 54.57
C ARG A 236 -4.02 13.26 54.54
N PRO A 237 -5.24 13.75 54.84
CA PRO A 237 -5.50 15.18 54.90
C PRO A 237 -4.79 15.81 56.10
N VAL A 238 -4.15 16.97 55.86
CA VAL A 238 -3.52 17.80 56.90
C VAL A 238 -4.59 18.43 57.80
N PRO A 239 -4.41 18.42 59.14
CA PRO A 239 -5.38 19.02 60.05
C PRO A 239 -5.34 20.56 59.98
N PRO A 240 -6.48 21.25 60.20
CA PRO A 240 -6.52 22.70 60.19
C PRO A 240 -5.83 23.28 61.44
N THR A 241 -5.09 24.36 61.22
CA THR A 241 -4.50 25.23 62.26
C THR A 241 -5.52 26.13 62.91
#